data_AF-A0A7C1A8C4-F1
#
_entry.id   AF-A0A7C1A8C4-F1
#
_cell.length_a   1.000
_cell.length_b   1.000
_cell.length_c   1.000
_cell.angle_alpha   90.00
_cell.angle_beta   90.00
_cell.angle_gamma   90.00
#
_symmetry.space_group_name_H-M   'P 1'
#
loop_
_entity.id
_entity.type
_entity.pdbx_description
1 polymer ?
#
loop_
_entity_poly.entity_id
_entity_poly.type
_entity_poly.pdbx_seq_one_letter_code
_entity_poly.pdbx_strand_id
1 'polypeptide(L)'
;METVEKKKEKVLSSAGTPEEKQVLESLFNFMSPRYLIGTNADDIIEHISLYKTLGKDNFVWKIDKSSDTDTRTVTICAKDEPGLISKIAGVLTLNGINILDTFVYTWRNNIALDI
;
A
#
# COMPACT_ATOMS: atom_id res chain seq x y z
N MET A 1 13.12 -12.06 -11.67
CA MET A 1 11.82 -11.51 -11.25
C MET A 1 11.31 -12.37 -10.10
N GLU A 2 11.01 -11.79 -8.95
CA GLU A 2 10.49 -12.55 -7.79
C GLU A 2 9.06 -13.01 -8.10
N THR A 3 8.78 -14.30 -7.90
CA THR A 3 7.43 -14.84 -8.11
C THR A 3 6.49 -14.41 -6.97
N VAL A 4 5.19 -14.35 -7.24
CA VAL A 4 4.18 -13.98 -6.22
C VAL A 4 4.25 -14.93 -5.03
N GLU A 5 4.54 -16.22 -5.27
CA GLU A 5 4.72 -17.24 -4.25
C GLU A 5 5.89 -16.91 -3.31
N LYS A 6 7.04 -16.49 -3.86
CA LYS A 6 8.21 -16.10 -3.06
C LYS A 6 7.93 -14.85 -2.22
N LYS A 7 7.25 -13.85 -2.81
CA LYS A 7 6.81 -12.66 -2.06
C LYS A 7 5.90 -13.05 -0.91
N LYS A 8 4.94 -13.95 -1.15
CA LYS A 8 4.03 -14.46 -0.12
C LYS A 8 4.80 -15.16 0.99
N GLU A 9 5.72 -16.07 0.67
CA GLU A 9 6.56 -16.75 1.67
C GLU A 9 7.34 -15.76 2.54
N LYS A 10 7.98 -14.77 1.92
CA LYS A 10 8.73 -13.73 2.64
C LYS A 10 7.82 -12.93 3.59
N VAL A 11 6.65 -12.50 3.13
CA VAL A 11 5.67 -11.76 3.96
C VAL A 11 5.12 -12.63 5.09
N LEU A 12 4.87 -13.92 4.86
CA LEU A 12 4.41 -14.82 5.92
C LEU A 12 5.50 -15.14 6.95
N SER A 13 6.76 -15.13 6.53
CA SER A 13 7.90 -15.34 7.43
C SER A 13 8.19 -14.16 8.36
N SER A 14 7.63 -12.97 8.08
CA SER A 14 7.76 -11.81 8.96
C SER A 14 6.73 -11.79 10.10
N ALA A 15 5.78 -12.75 10.13
CA ALA A 15 4.82 -12.88 11.21
C ALA A 15 5.52 -13.30 12.53
N GLY A 16 5.17 -12.63 13.62
CA GLY A 16 5.71 -12.93 14.95
C GLY A 16 5.01 -14.12 15.63
N THR A 17 3.78 -14.45 15.23
CA THR A 17 3.00 -15.57 15.80
C THR A 17 2.28 -16.40 14.74
N PRO A 18 1.89 -17.65 15.05
CA PRO A 18 1.09 -18.49 14.15
C PRO A 18 -0.27 -17.87 13.79
N GLU A 19 -0.90 -17.17 14.72
CA GLU A 19 -2.18 -16.48 14.50
C GLU A 19 -2.01 -15.32 13.51
N GLU A 20 -0.95 -14.53 13.69
CA GLU A 20 -0.63 -13.45 12.77
C GLU A 20 -0.39 -14.00 11.35
N LYS A 21 0.31 -15.13 11.23
CA LYS A 21 0.54 -15.78 9.94
C LYS A 21 -0.78 -16.16 9.24
N GLN A 22 -1.75 -16.72 9.97
CA GLN A 22 -3.07 -17.05 9.39
C GLN A 22 -3.84 -15.80 8.93
N VAL A 23 -3.76 -14.71 9.70
CA VAL A 23 -4.36 -13.42 9.33
C VAL A 23 -3.72 -12.88 8.05
N LEU A 24 -2.39 -12.92 7.95
CA LEU A 24 -1.67 -12.51 6.74
C LEU A 24 -2.06 -13.38 5.55
N GLU A 25 -2.10 -14.72 5.70
CA GLU A 25 -2.54 -15.63 4.63
C GLU A 25 -3.94 -15.28 4.12
N SER A 26 -4.85 -14.94 5.03
CA SER A 26 -6.21 -14.53 4.69
C SER A 26 -6.23 -13.18 3.98
N LEU A 27 -5.38 -12.23 4.40
CA LEU A 27 -5.29 -10.89 3.82
C LEU A 27 -4.86 -10.92 2.34
N PHE A 28 -3.95 -11.83 1.97
CA PHE A 28 -3.53 -12.01 0.57
C PHE A 28 -4.68 -12.29 -0.39
N ASN A 29 -5.79 -12.87 0.09
CA ASN A 29 -6.96 -13.16 -0.76
C ASN A 29 -7.71 -11.89 -1.20
N PHE A 30 -7.52 -10.77 -0.48
CA PHE A 30 -8.11 -9.49 -0.84
C PHE A 30 -7.24 -8.69 -1.80
N MET A 31 -5.93 -8.95 -1.83
CA MET A 31 -4.99 -8.21 -2.67
C MET A 31 -5.23 -8.49 -4.16
N SER A 32 -5.17 -7.45 -4.99
CA SER A 32 -5.37 -7.61 -6.44
C SER A 32 -4.15 -8.30 -7.09
N PRO A 33 -4.34 -9.10 -8.15
CA PRO A 33 -3.20 -9.70 -8.88
C PRO A 33 -2.20 -8.66 -9.39
N ARG A 34 -2.69 -7.50 -9.85
CA ARG A 34 -1.84 -6.40 -10.34
C ARG A 34 -0.93 -5.85 -9.23
N TYR A 35 -1.46 -5.70 -8.02
CA TYR A 35 -0.68 -5.28 -6.85
C TYR A 35 0.42 -6.31 -6.53
N LEU A 36 0.06 -7.60 -6.42
CA LEU A 36 1.03 -8.66 -6.08
C LEU A 36 2.15 -8.81 -7.12
N ILE A 37 1.86 -8.55 -8.40
CA ILE A 37 2.86 -8.56 -9.46
C ILE A 37 3.76 -7.32 -9.37
N GLY A 38 3.17 -6.13 -9.22
CA GLY A 38 3.88 -4.84 -9.29
C GLY A 38 4.64 -4.43 -8.03
N THR A 39 4.27 -4.94 -6.86
CA THR A 39 4.80 -4.51 -5.57
C THR A 39 5.80 -5.53 -5.01
N ASN A 40 6.95 -5.08 -4.49
CA ASN A 40 7.95 -5.99 -3.92
C ASN A 40 7.53 -6.49 -2.52
N ALA A 41 8.18 -7.53 -2.01
CA ALA A 41 7.78 -8.12 -0.73
C ALA A 41 7.95 -7.18 0.48
N ASP A 42 8.97 -6.31 0.49
CA ASP A 42 9.21 -5.37 1.59
C ASP A 42 8.15 -4.28 1.61
N ASP A 43 7.81 -3.72 0.45
CA ASP A 43 6.69 -2.78 0.30
C ASP A 43 5.37 -3.42 0.75
N ILE A 44 5.11 -4.70 0.41
CA ILE A 44 3.91 -5.41 0.86
C ILE A 44 3.85 -5.46 2.40
N ILE A 45 4.97 -5.72 3.08
CA ILE A 45 5.03 -5.72 4.54
C ILE A 45 4.70 -4.33 5.10
N GLU A 46 5.25 -3.27 4.51
CA GLU A 46 4.96 -1.89 4.91
C GLU A 46 3.49 -1.52 4.69
N HIS A 47 2.91 -1.88 3.55
CA HIS A 47 1.51 -1.63 3.23
C HIS A 47 0.56 -2.39 4.17
N ILE A 48 0.91 -3.60 4.59
CA ILE A 48 0.16 -4.34 5.61
C ILE A 48 0.26 -3.62 6.96
N SER A 49 1.41 -3.05 7.32
CA SER A 49 1.57 -2.23 8.52
C SER A 49 0.66 -0.99 8.48
N LEU A 50 0.60 -0.30 7.33
CA LEU A 50 -0.32 0.82 7.13
C LEU A 50 -1.79 0.39 7.25
N TYR A 51 -2.15 -0.74 6.63
CA TYR A 51 -3.50 -1.30 6.75
C TYR A 51 -3.88 -1.65 8.20
N LYS A 52 -2.96 -2.22 8.98
CA LYS A 52 -3.16 -2.47 10.42
C LYS A 52 -3.34 -1.16 11.20
N THR A 53 -2.59 -0.12 10.83
CA THR A 53 -2.65 1.21 11.47
C THR A 53 -3.94 1.96 11.14
N LEU A 54 -4.50 1.77 9.94
CA LEU A 54 -5.70 2.46 9.47
C LEU A 54 -6.89 2.35 10.45
N GLY A 55 -7.10 1.18 11.05
CA GLY A 55 -8.11 0.98 12.09
C GLY A 55 -9.49 1.57 11.75
N LYS A 56 -9.90 2.61 12.48
CA LYS A 56 -11.17 3.32 12.26
C LYS A 56 -11.04 4.59 11.42
N ASP A 57 -9.82 5.04 11.16
CA ASP A 57 -9.56 6.26 10.41
C ASP A 57 -9.98 6.11 8.94
N ASN A 58 -10.08 7.23 8.23
CA ASN A 58 -10.44 7.23 6.82
C ASN A 58 -9.23 6.96 5.93
N PHE A 59 -8.06 7.45 6.33
CA PHE A 59 -6.80 7.19 5.67
C PHE A 59 -5.63 7.32 6.66
N VAL A 60 -4.54 6.63 6.33
CA VAL A 60 -3.21 6.83 6.90
C VAL A 60 -2.22 6.97 5.75
N TRP A 61 -1.09 7.60 6.00
CA TRP A 61 -0.06 7.80 4.99
C TRP A 61 1.35 7.64 5.54
N LYS A 62 2.28 7.31 4.66
CA LYS A 62 3.72 7.30 4.89
C LYS A 62 4.37 8.16 3.82
N ILE A 63 5.37 8.94 4.20
CA ILE A 63 6.13 9.78 3.29
C ILE A 63 7.60 9.40 3.42
N ASP A 64 8.15 8.80 2.37
CA ASP A 64 9.55 8.42 2.28
C ASP A 64 10.31 9.43 1.42
N LYS A 65 11.50 9.83 1.88
CA LYS A 65 12.40 10.70 1.12
C LYS A 65 13.35 9.84 0.30
N SER A 66 13.44 10.12 -1.00
CA SER A 66 14.54 9.61 -1.83
C SER A 66 15.87 10.21 -1.35
N SER A 67 16.96 9.43 -1.42
CA SER A 67 18.29 9.83 -0.96
C SER A 67 18.89 10.97 -1.78
N ASP A 68 18.54 11.08 -3.07
CA ASP A 68 19.30 11.89 -4.04
C ASP A 68 18.47 12.89 -4.84
N THR A 69 17.17 13.02 -4.55
CA THR A 69 16.24 13.87 -5.32
C THR A 69 15.30 14.63 -4.39
N ASP A 70 14.79 15.79 -4.85
CA ASP A 70 13.71 16.49 -4.15
C ASP A 70 12.33 15.82 -4.37
N THR A 71 12.34 14.50 -4.59
CA THR A 71 11.13 13.70 -4.76
C THR A 71 10.80 12.96 -3.46
N ARG A 72 9.52 12.70 -3.27
CA ARG A 72 8.99 11.95 -2.14
C ARG A 72 8.07 10.87 -2.68
N THR A 73 8.11 9.71 -2.05
CA THR A 73 7.10 8.67 -2.26
C THR A 73 6.05 8.84 -1.17
N VAL A 74 4.78 8.98 -1.56
CA VAL A 74 3.67 9.17 -0.62
C VAL A 74 2.77 7.96 -0.74
N THR A 75 2.88 7.03 0.21
CA THR A 75 2.01 5.86 0.27
C THR A 75 0.79 6.17 1.12
N ILE A 76 -0.40 6.09 0.54
CA ILE A 76 -1.69 6.32 1.20
C ILE A 76 -2.43 5.00 1.29
N CYS A 77 -2.85 4.63 2.50
CA CYS A 77 -3.77 3.53 2.74
C CYS A 77 -5.08 4.11 3.26
N ALA A 78 -6.18 3.87 2.57
CA ALA A 78 -7.47 4.49 2.86
C ALA A 78 -8.62 3.52 2.68
N LYS A 79 -9.78 3.86 3.26
CA LYS A 79 -11.05 3.27 2.85
C LYS A 79 -11.39 3.79 1.46
N ASP A 80 -11.61 2.90 0.51
CA ASP A 80 -11.85 3.29 -0.87
C ASP A 80 -13.19 4.01 -1.03
N GLU A 81 -13.18 5.12 -1.77
CA GLU A 81 -14.36 5.93 -2.05
C GLU A 81 -14.28 6.55 -3.45
N PRO A 82 -15.42 6.78 -4.13
CA PRO A 82 -15.42 7.42 -5.44
C PRO A 82 -14.69 8.78 -5.43
N GLY A 83 -13.70 8.91 -6.32
CA GLY A 83 -12.94 10.14 -6.50
C GLY A 83 -11.79 10.35 -5.51
N LEU A 84 -11.43 9.34 -4.69
CA LEU A 84 -10.30 9.41 -3.76
C LEU A 84 -9.02 9.92 -4.43
N ILE A 85 -8.60 9.29 -5.54
CA ILE A 85 -7.38 9.70 -6.26
C ILE A 85 -7.47 11.13 -6.81
N SER A 86 -8.65 11.55 -7.28
CA SER A 86 -8.86 12.91 -7.76
C SER A 86 -8.75 13.94 -6.61
N LYS A 87 -9.21 13.60 -5.40
CA LYS A 87 -9.05 14.44 -4.21
C LYS A 87 -7.57 14.56 -3.83
N ILE A 88 -6.84 13.43 -3.81
CA ILE A 88 -5.39 13.41 -3.52
C ILE A 88 -4.64 14.27 -4.53
N ALA A 89 -4.85 14.04 -5.84
CA ALA A 89 -4.19 14.81 -6.89
C ALA A 89 -4.53 16.31 -6.83
N GLY A 90 -5.78 16.64 -6.52
CA GLY A 90 -6.23 18.03 -6.33
C GLY A 90 -5.52 18.72 -5.17
N VAL A 91 -5.38 18.05 -4.01
CA VAL A 91 -4.66 18.59 -2.85
C VAL A 91 -3.17 18.80 -3.16
N LEU A 92 -2.52 17.84 -3.80
CA LEU A 92 -1.10 17.97 -4.18
C LEU A 92 -0.90 19.14 -5.15
N THR A 93 -1.75 19.23 -6.18
CA THR A 93 -1.71 20.32 -7.18
C THR A 93 -1.93 21.69 -6.52
N LEU A 94 -2.90 21.80 -5.62
CA LEU A 94 -3.21 23.06 -4.90
C LEU A 94 -2.02 23.54 -4.06
N ASN A 95 -1.20 22.61 -3.56
CA ASN A 95 -0.01 22.91 -2.77
C ASN A 95 1.27 23.01 -3.61
N GLY A 96 1.16 23.03 -4.95
CA GLY A 96 2.31 23.12 -5.85
C GLY A 96 3.20 21.88 -5.87
N ILE A 97 2.68 20.73 -5.45
CA ILE A 97 3.40 19.45 -5.47
C ILE A 97 3.07 18.73 -6.78
N ASN A 98 4.09 18.53 -7.61
CA ASN A 98 3.93 17.81 -8.87
C ASN A 98 3.92 16.29 -8.66
N ILE A 99 3.11 15.58 -9.45
CA ILE A 99 3.02 14.11 -9.43
C ILE A 99 3.83 13.58 -10.61
N LEU A 100 4.89 12.82 -10.31
CA LEU A 100 5.77 12.25 -11.34
C LEU A 100 5.25 10.90 -11.85
N ASP A 101 4.74 10.08 -10.95
CA ASP A 101 4.15 8.78 -11.24
C ASP A 101 3.13 8.43 -10.13
N THR A 102 2.25 7.47 -10.39
CA THR A 102 1.35 6.94 -9.36
C THR A 102 0.94 5.50 -9.63
N PHE A 103 0.85 4.72 -8.56
CA PHE A 103 0.31 3.37 -8.59
C PHE A 103 -0.93 3.28 -7.71
N VAL A 104 -2.08 3.06 -8.36
CA VAL A 104 -3.39 3.00 -7.70
C VAL A 104 -3.84 1.54 -7.62
N TYR A 105 -4.11 1.07 -6.40
CA TYR A 105 -4.59 -0.28 -6.15
C TYR A 105 -5.79 -0.29 -5.21
N THR A 106 -6.85 -1.00 -5.59
CA THR A 106 -7.95 -1.34 -4.69
C THR A 106 -7.87 -2.82 -4.32
N TRP A 107 -7.86 -3.12 -3.02
CA TRP A 107 -8.03 -4.47 -2.48
C TRP A 107 -9.52 -4.79 -2.34
N ARG A 108 -9.87 -6.08 -2.44
CA ARG A 108 -11.27 -6.58 -2.43
C ARG A 108 -12.00 -6.41 -1.10
N ASN A 109 -11.34 -5.89 -0.07
CA ASN A 109 -11.92 -5.47 1.20
C ASN A 109 -12.20 -3.95 1.26
N ASN A 110 -12.32 -3.29 0.11
CA ASN A 110 -12.57 -1.84 -0.03
C ASN A 110 -11.47 -0.96 0.58
N ILE A 111 -10.22 -1.40 0.45
CA ILE A 111 -9.05 -0.62 0.83
C ILE A 111 -8.37 -0.12 -0.43
N ALA A 112 -8.20 1.20 -0.50
CA ALA A 112 -7.34 1.85 -1.48
C ALA A 112 -5.92 1.89 -0.93
N LEU A 113 -4.97 1.58 -1.80
CA LEU A 113 -3.55 1.68 -1.55
C LEU A 113 -2.91 2.39 -2.74
N ASP A 114 -2.67 3.68 -2.56
CA ASP A 114 -2.19 4.59 -3.59
C ASP A 114 -0.77 5.03 -3.26
N ILE A 115 0.14 4.92 -4.22
CA ILE A 115 1.56 5.23 -4.09
C ILE A 115 1.93 6.33 -5.08
#